data_AF-A0A2H0QLQ7-F1
#
_entry.id   AF-A0A2H0QLQ7-F1
#
_cell.length_a   1.000
_cell.length_b   1.000
_cell.length_c   1.000
_cell.angle_alpha   90.00
_cell.angle_beta   90.00
_cell.angle_gamma   90.00
#
_symmetry.space_group_name_H-M   'P 1'
#
loop_
_entity.id
_entity.type
_entity.pdbx_description
1 polymer ?
#
loop_
_entity_poly.entity_id
_entity_poly.type
_entity_poly.pdbx_seq_one_letter_code
_entity_poly.pdbx_strand_id
1 'polypeptide(L)'
;MIGDKTIYSMKLSTLYFTDIFVYNVNERQASSNSKDSLYFDSIGAGSDLIKEKALEKALSEYIERKVFFSLKDSDCYTYSRFGFDMNPTTDGMAAHWWGFKARRNAKHEALERWTLHHWWNDLLSFERVKSSHPHRTILSKTYKQFNTIVVLICDYREESGFFYGFAAHKNFDKAYNKALVELDRNHRVLTYYNKKKPELSEFREKRVVYFSSPEGFSEFAKKVRKNESIKDLVFPEVYLDKEIPGPWQKWRRVWRVLFKQHIPQDYKNLNVFMF
;
A
#
# COMPACT_ATOMS: atom_id res chain seq x y z
N MET A 1 11.06 -18.15 19.62
CA MET A 1 12.39 -18.09 18.97
C MET A 1 12.27 -17.23 17.72
N ILE A 2 13.03 -16.15 17.64
CA ILE A 2 13.09 -15.28 16.47
C ILE A 2 14.16 -15.91 15.58
N GLY A 3 13.78 -16.48 14.43
CA GLY A 3 14.75 -16.97 13.44
C GLY A 3 15.66 -15.83 12.94
N ASP A 4 16.80 -16.17 12.35
CA ASP A 4 17.78 -15.20 11.88
C ASP A 4 17.13 -14.17 10.94
N LYS A 5 17.09 -12.91 11.39
CA LYS A 5 16.54 -11.77 10.65
C LYS A 5 17.69 -10.97 10.08
N THR A 6 17.69 -10.74 8.77
CA THR A 6 18.59 -9.77 8.16
C THR A 6 17.82 -8.49 7.90
N ILE A 7 18.26 -7.42 8.55
CA ILE A 7 17.75 -6.06 8.33
C ILE A 7 18.69 -5.40 7.33
N TYR A 8 18.21 -5.17 6.11
CA TYR A 8 18.94 -4.39 5.13
C TYR A 8 18.49 -2.94 5.24
N SER A 9 19.45 -2.03 5.47
CA SER A 9 19.19 -0.59 5.49
C SER A 9 20.10 0.07 4.47
N MET A 10 19.50 0.71 3.46
CA MET A 10 20.22 1.41 2.40
C MET A 10 19.84 2.89 2.42
N LYS A 11 20.85 3.76 2.37
CA LYS A 11 20.67 5.20 2.19
C LYS A 11 20.74 5.51 0.69
N LEU A 12 19.68 6.09 0.13
CA LEU A 12 19.67 6.55 -1.25
C LEU A 12 19.28 8.02 -1.30
N SER A 13 20.19 8.84 -1.83
CA SER A 13 20.13 10.31 -1.82
C SER A 13 19.99 10.90 -0.40
N THR A 14 18.76 11.12 0.07
CA THR A 14 18.38 11.69 1.37
C THR A 14 17.46 10.78 2.21
N LEU A 15 17.01 9.64 1.67
CA LEU A 15 16.07 8.71 2.33
C LEU A 15 16.77 7.40 2.72
N TYR A 16 16.44 6.90 3.90
CA TYR A 16 16.75 5.53 4.34
C TYR A 16 15.60 4.61 3.98
N PHE A 17 15.90 3.51 3.30
CA PHE A 17 15.01 2.38 3.08
C PHE A 17 15.49 1.25 3.98
N THR A 18 14.56 0.64 4.71
CA THR A 18 14.82 -0.49 5.59
C THR A 18 13.82 -1.58 5.27
N ASP A 19 14.31 -2.72 4.82
CA ASP A 19 13.51 -3.89 4.53
C ASP A 19 13.86 -4.99 5.53
N ILE A 20 12.83 -5.65 6.06
CA ILE A 20 12.96 -6.78 6.97
C ILE A 20 12.63 -8.04 6.19
N PHE A 21 13.65 -8.90 6.04
CA PHE A 21 13.52 -10.23 5.47
C PHE A 21 13.51 -11.26 6.60
N VAL A 22 12.73 -12.33 6.43
CA VAL A 22 12.88 -13.54 7.25
C VAL A 22 13.38 -14.65 6.34
N TYR A 23 14.61 -15.07 6.58
CA TYR A 23 15.14 -16.27 5.97
C TYR A 23 14.86 -17.45 6.91
N ASN A 24 14.27 -18.52 6.37
CA ASN A 24 14.23 -19.78 7.07
C ASN A 24 15.61 -20.45 6.90
N VAL A 25 16.40 -20.53 7.98
CA VAL A 25 17.79 -21.05 7.93
C VAL A 25 17.85 -22.50 7.40
N ASN A 26 16.74 -23.22 7.46
CA ASN A 26 16.63 -24.60 6.98
C ASN A 26 16.31 -24.76 5.47
N GLU A 27 16.06 -23.68 4.72
CA GLU A 27 15.66 -23.75 3.30
C GLU A 27 16.76 -23.35 2.30
N ARG A 28 18.00 -23.12 2.78
CA ARG A 28 19.15 -22.79 1.89
C ARG A 28 19.52 -23.88 0.88
N GLN A 29 18.87 -25.04 0.88
CA GLN A 29 19.11 -26.11 -0.10
C GLN A 29 17.88 -26.58 -0.88
N ALA A 30 16.73 -25.90 -0.80
CA ALA A 30 15.54 -26.32 -1.54
C ALA A 30 14.75 -25.12 -2.12
N SER A 31 15.22 -24.57 -3.23
CA SER A 31 14.42 -24.40 -4.46
C SER A 31 15.11 -23.42 -5.42
N SER A 32 15.72 -23.95 -6.48
CA SER A 32 16.02 -23.21 -7.71
C SER A 32 14.75 -22.96 -8.55
N ASN A 33 13.61 -22.79 -7.88
CA ASN A 33 12.27 -22.66 -8.46
C ASN A 33 11.39 -21.66 -7.67
N SER A 34 11.97 -20.84 -6.78
CA SER A 34 11.23 -19.77 -6.13
C SER A 34 10.88 -18.72 -7.19
N LYS A 35 9.59 -18.53 -7.45
CA LYS A 35 9.07 -17.40 -8.20
C LYS A 35 9.64 -16.12 -7.59
N ASP A 36 10.45 -15.38 -8.35
CA ASP A 36 11.06 -14.13 -7.88
C ASP A 36 9.97 -13.08 -7.61
N SER A 37 9.64 -12.86 -6.34
CA SER A 37 8.75 -11.76 -5.92
C SER A 37 9.40 -10.42 -6.24
N LEU A 38 8.64 -9.53 -6.89
CA LEU A 38 9.08 -8.19 -7.29
C LEU A 38 9.32 -7.26 -6.11
N TYR A 39 8.57 -7.44 -5.02
CA TYR A 39 8.77 -6.68 -3.79
C TYR A 39 9.83 -7.32 -2.87
N PHE A 40 10.49 -8.38 -3.37
CA PHE A 40 11.32 -9.31 -2.62
C PHE A 40 10.52 -9.92 -1.44
N ASP A 41 10.92 -11.04 -0.86
CA ASP A 41 10.18 -11.66 0.28
C ASP A 41 10.26 -10.84 1.59
N SER A 42 10.37 -9.50 1.48
CA SER A 42 10.28 -8.56 2.58
C SER A 42 8.90 -8.70 3.22
N ILE A 43 8.91 -9.02 4.50
CA ILE A 43 7.70 -9.16 5.32
C ILE A 43 7.38 -7.87 6.07
N GLY A 44 8.20 -6.83 5.88
CA GLY A 44 7.93 -5.46 6.31
C GLY A 44 8.95 -4.52 5.67
N ALA A 45 8.50 -3.36 5.21
CA ALA A 45 9.31 -2.35 4.57
C ALA A 45 9.09 -1.00 5.26
N GLY A 46 10.10 -0.15 5.22
CA GLY A 46 10.04 1.14 5.88
C GLY A 46 10.96 2.14 5.23
N SER A 47 10.45 3.34 5.01
CA SER A 47 11.17 4.40 4.33
C SER A 47 10.97 5.73 5.07
N ASP A 48 12.07 6.41 5.39
CA ASP A 48 12.06 7.69 6.09
C ASP A 48 13.40 8.43 5.89
N LEU A 49 13.44 9.74 6.15
CA LEU A 49 14.69 10.51 6.13
C LEU A 49 15.62 10.14 7.29
N ILE A 50 15.07 9.50 8.33
CA ILE A 50 15.79 9.06 9.52
C ILE A 50 15.78 7.53 9.58
N LYS A 51 16.97 6.93 9.68
CA LYS A 51 17.16 5.46 9.67
C LYS A 51 16.32 4.76 10.72
N GLU A 52 16.30 5.29 11.94
CA GLU A 52 15.57 4.71 13.07
C GLU A 52 14.05 4.70 12.81
N LYS A 53 13.53 5.74 12.14
CA LYS A 53 12.12 5.80 11.75
C LYS A 53 11.80 4.86 10.59
N ALA A 54 12.72 4.70 9.63
CA ALA A 54 12.58 3.72 8.56
C ALA A 54 12.50 2.30 9.16
N LEU A 55 13.38 1.98 10.12
CA LEU A 55 13.32 0.72 10.86
C LEU A 55 12.03 0.58 11.67
N GLU A 56 11.56 1.65 12.34
CA GLU A 56 10.32 1.64 13.09
C GLU A 56 9.11 1.29 12.21
N LYS A 57 9.05 1.85 10.99
CA LYS A 57 8.02 1.56 9.99
C LYS A 57 8.10 0.12 9.52
N ALA A 58 9.29 -0.35 9.17
CA ALA A 58 9.50 -1.72 8.72
C ALA A 58 9.08 -2.75 9.79
N LEU A 59 9.41 -2.49 11.05
CA LEU A 59 8.98 -3.30 12.18
C LEU A 59 7.46 -3.27 12.39
N SER A 60 6.82 -2.13 12.14
CA SER A 60 5.37 -1.97 12.27
C SER A 60 4.67 -2.78 11.18
N GLU A 61 5.08 -2.64 9.92
CA GLU A 61 4.54 -3.45 8.81
C GLU A 61 4.78 -4.95 9.04
N TYR A 62 5.97 -5.34 9.51
CA TYR A 62 6.25 -6.72 9.89
C TYR A 62 5.26 -7.27 10.93
N ILE A 63 4.97 -6.50 11.97
CA ILE A 63 4.03 -6.90 13.00
C ILE A 63 2.62 -6.99 12.42
N GLU A 64 2.18 -6.03 11.60
CA GLU A 64 0.88 -6.05 10.91
C GLU A 64 0.70 -7.35 10.10
N ARG A 65 1.70 -7.70 9.27
CA ARG A 65 1.66 -8.93 8.47
C ARG A 65 1.64 -10.18 9.35
N LYS A 66 2.42 -10.23 10.43
CA LYS A 66 2.38 -11.36 11.38
C LYS A 66 1.02 -11.49 12.07
N VAL A 67 0.41 -10.38 12.47
CA VAL A 67 -0.95 -10.38 13.01
C VAL A 67 -1.95 -10.90 11.98
N PHE A 68 -1.90 -10.40 10.75
CA PHE A 68 -2.75 -10.87 9.67
C PHE A 68 -2.67 -12.38 9.47
N PHE A 69 -1.46 -12.94 9.34
CA PHE A 69 -1.30 -14.39 9.18
C PHE A 69 -1.82 -15.18 10.39
N SER A 70 -1.58 -14.69 11.62
CA SER A 70 -2.12 -15.36 12.81
C SER A 70 -3.65 -15.38 12.87
N LEU A 71 -4.31 -14.35 12.32
CA LEU A 71 -5.78 -14.29 12.23
C LEU A 71 -6.31 -15.11 11.07
N LYS A 72 -5.58 -15.21 9.96
CA LYS A 72 -5.95 -16.05 8.82
C LYS A 72 -6.08 -17.52 9.21
N ASP A 73 -5.26 -17.97 10.16
CA ASP A 73 -5.29 -19.33 10.70
C ASP A 73 -6.23 -19.49 11.91
N SER A 74 -6.95 -18.42 12.31
CA SER A 74 -7.89 -18.44 13.43
C SER A 74 -9.28 -18.96 13.03
N ASP A 75 -10.18 -19.13 14.01
CA ASP A 75 -11.56 -19.52 13.75
C ASP A 75 -12.32 -18.46 12.90
N CYS A 76 -13.33 -18.91 12.17
CA CYS A 76 -14.08 -18.04 11.25
C CYS A 76 -14.77 -16.86 11.93
N TYR A 77 -15.16 -17.01 13.20
CA TYR A 77 -15.76 -15.92 13.98
C TYR A 77 -14.72 -14.85 14.32
N THR A 78 -13.52 -15.24 14.73
CA THR A 78 -12.40 -14.30 14.96
C THR A 78 -12.00 -13.59 13.66
N TYR A 79 -11.89 -14.31 12.55
CA TYR A 79 -11.54 -13.74 11.24
C TYR A 79 -12.58 -12.71 10.75
N SER A 80 -13.87 -13.04 10.83
CA SER A 80 -14.97 -12.14 10.44
C SER A 80 -15.18 -10.98 11.43
N ARG A 81 -14.91 -11.16 12.72
CA ARG A 81 -15.01 -10.10 13.74
C ARG A 81 -14.12 -8.89 13.42
N PHE A 82 -13.00 -9.14 12.73
CA PHE A 82 -12.10 -8.11 12.25
C PHE A 82 -12.32 -7.76 10.77
N GLY A 83 -13.39 -8.22 10.12
CA GLY A 83 -13.76 -7.82 8.76
C GLY A 83 -12.93 -8.45 7.63
N PHE A 84 -12.25 -9.56 7.89
CA PHE A 84 -11.46 -10.24 6.86
C PHE A 84 -12.29 -11.10 5.89
N ASP A 85 -13.54 -11.37 6.24
CA ASP A 85 -14.57 -11.91 5.35
C ASP A 85 -14.94 -10.92 4.23
N MET A 86 -14.97 -9.62 4.56
CA MET A 86 -15.26 -8.54 3.61
C MET A 86 -14.02 -8.06 2.85
N ASN A 87 -12.88 -7.95 3.52
CA ASN A 87 -11.60 -7.57 2.91
C ASN A 87 -10.50 -8.53 3.43
N PRO A 88 -10.10 -9.56 2.66
CA PRO A 88 -9.12 -10.57 3.09
C PRO A 88 -7.66 -10.09 2.92
N THR A 89 -7.39 -8.80 3.06
CA THR A 89 -6.06 -8.20 2.94
C THR A 89 -5.67 -7.43 4.21
N THR A 90 -4.44 -6.91 4.24
CA THR A 90 -3.96 -6.03 5.31
C THR A 90 -4.46 -4.60 5.19
N ASP A 91 -5.29 -4.27 4.20
CA ASP A 91 -5.82 -2.92 4.02
C ASP A 91 -6.42 -2.37 5.31
N GLY A 92 -5.95 -1.17 5.66
CA GLY A 92 -6.43 -0.46 6.83
C GLY A 92 -5.95 -1.07 8.14
N MET A 93 -4.92 -1.92 8.13
CA MET A 93 -4.19 -2.32 9.33
C MET A 93 -3.06 -1.33 9.61
N ALA A 94 -2.76 -1.09 10.89
CA ALA A 94 -1.55 -0.38 11.25
C ALA A 94 -1.07 -0.78 12.66
N ALA A 95 0.24 -0.87 12.84
CA ALA A 95 0.90 -1.10 14.11
C ALA A 95 1.61 0.16 14.61
N HIS A 96 1.50 0.43 15.91
CA HIS A 96 2.29 1.45 16.58
C HIS A 96 2.37 1.15 18.08
N TRP A 97 3.42 1.64 18.76
CA TRP A 97 3.46 1.66 20.23
C TRP A 97 2.20 2.27 20.88
N TRP A 98 1.66 3.34 20.26
CA TRP A 98 0.53 4.08 20.81
C TRP A 98 -0.74 3.77 20.01
N GLY A 99 -1.77 3.26 20.69
CA GLY A 99 -3.01 2.82 20.04
C GLY A 99 -3.71 3.91 19.22
N PHE A 100 -3.71 5.15 19.69
CA PHE A 100 -4.29 6.28 18.94
C PHE A 100 -3.51 6.59 17.65
N LYS A 101 -2.19 6.36 17.61
CA LYS A 101 -1.39 6.53 16.39
C LYS A 101 -1.63 5.36 15.43
N ALA A 102 -1.71 4.12 15.94
CA ALA A 102 -2.07 2.94 15.16
C ALA A 102 -3.45 3.15 14.50
N ARG A 103 -4.47 3.48 15.29
CA ARG A 103 -5.82 3.80 14.80
C ARG A 103 -5.83 4.88 13.71
N ARG A 104 -5.08 5.97 13.90
CA ARG A 104 -5.00 7.05 12.91
C ARG A 104 -4.34 6.61 11.62
N ASN A 105 -3.24 5.85 11.70
CA ASN A 105 -2.54 5.35 10.53
C ASN A 105 -3.42 4.35 9.75
N ALA A 106 -4.04 3.41 10.47
CA ALA A 106 -5.01 2.45 9.92
C ALA A 106 -6.15 3.18 9.20
N LYS A 107 -6.68 4.25 9.78
CA LYS A 107 -7.73 5.07 9.17
C LYS A 107 -7.28 5.76 7.88
N HIS A 108 -6.09 6.35 7.87
CA HIS A 108 -5.56 6.98 6.67
C HIS A 108 -5.40 5.95 5.55
N GLU A 109 -4.79 4.80 5.84
CA GLU A 109 -4.60 3.73 4.85
C GLU A 109 -5.94 3.16 4.36
N ALA A 110 -6.89 2.91 5.25
CA ALA A 110 -8.23 2.46 4.86
C ALA A 110 -8.91 3.45 3.93
N LEU A 111 -8.78 4.76 4.21
CA LEU A 111 -9.40 5.81 3.40
C LEU A 111 -8.70 5.96 2.04
N GLU A 112 -7.39 5.79 2.00
CA GLU A 112 -6.57 5.74 0.79
C GLU A 112 -7.05 4.63 -0.14
N ARG A 113 -7.12 3.40 0.36
CA ARG A 113 -7.57 2.21 -0.37
C ARG A 113 -9.02 2.35 -0.84
N TRP A 114 -9.90 2.81 0.05
CA TRP A 114 -11.30 3.08 -0.28
C TRP A 114 -11.44 4.13 -1.39
N THR A 115 -10.68 5.23 -1.31
CA THR A 115 -10.72 6.31 -2.30
C THR A 115 -10.28 5.82 -3.68
N LEU A 116 -9.16 5.09 -3.75
CA LEU A 116 -8.66 4.56 -5.02
C LEU A 116 -9.65 3.58 -5.66
N HIS A 117 -10.20 2.66 -4.86
CA HIS A 117 -11.20 1.70 -5.33
C HIS A 117 -12.43 2.41 -5.93
N HIS A 118 -13.00 3.37 -5.20
CA HIS A 118 -14.23 4.03 -5.63
C HIS A 118 -13.99 5.04 -6.76
N TRP A 119 -12.84 5.72 -6.79
CA TRP A 119 -12.44 6.55 -7.93
C TRP A 119 -12.25 5.72 -9.21
N TRP A 120 -11.56 4.58 -9.10
CA TRP A 120 -11.36 3.70 -10.25
C TRP A 120 -12.68 3.18 -10.83
N ASN A 121 -13.71 3.06 -9.99
CA ASN A 121 -15.06 2.66 -10.38
C ASN A 121 -15.99 3.84 -10.70
N ASP A 122 -15.46 5.04 -10.97
CA ASP A 122 -16.21 6.25 -11.34
C ASP A 122 -17.25 6.71 -10.29
N LEU A 123 -17.09 6.35 -9.02
CA LEU A 123 -17.98 6.77 -7.93
C LEU A 123 -17.50 8.03 -7.21
N LEU A 124 -16.26 8.45 -7.45
CA LEU A 124 -15.63 9.61 -6.84
C LEU A 124 -14.81 10.37 -7.86
N SER A 125 -14.59 11.65 -7.59
CA SER A 125 -13.70 12.52 -8.36
C SER A 125 -12.45 12.88 -7.56
N PHE A 126 -11.32 13.08 -8.23
CA PHE A 126 -10.14 13.74 -7.67
C PHE A 126 -10.02 15.18 -8.18
N GLU A 127 -9.34 16.04 -7.45
CA GLU A 127 -8.91 17.36 -7.92
C GLU A 127 -7.51 17.25 -8.51
N ARG A 128 -7.29 17.86 -9.68
CA ARG A 128 -5.95 17.93 -10.29
C ARG A 128 -5.13 19.00 -9.58
N VAL A 129 -3.93 18.62 -9.15
CA VAL A 129 -2.95 19.55 -8.57
C VAL A 129 -1.92 19.91 -9.64
N LYS A 130 -1.57 21.20 -9.73
CA LYS A 130 -0.55 21.67 -10.66
C LYS A 130 0.80 21.04 -10.30
N SER A 131 1.48 20.50 -11.31
CA SER A 131 2.84 19.96 -11.20
C SER A 131 3.80 20.84 -11.98
N SER A 132 4.97 21.11 -11.41
CA SER A 132 6.10 21.72 -12.12
C SER A 132 6.90 20.69 -12.95
N HIS A 133 6.63 19.41 -12.78
CA HIS A 133 7.34 18.34 -13.48
C HIS A 133 6.53 17.90 -14.71
N PRO A 134 7.12 17.93 -15.92
CA PRO A 134 6.40 17.83 -17.19
C PRO A 134 5.66 16.50 -17.41
N HIS A 135 6.12 15.41 -16.79
CA HIS A 135 5.51 14.08 -16.93
C HIS A 135 4.70 13.64 -15.72
N ARG A 136 4.61 14.49 -14.68
CA ARG A 136 3.97 14.11 -13.43
C ARG A 136 2.53 14.60 -13.38
N THR A 137 1.62 13.65 -13.22
CA THR A 137 0.21 13.92 -12.90
C THR A 137 0.02 13.77 -11.39
N ILE A 138 -0.60 14.78 -10.76
CA ILE A 138 -0.91 14.77 -9.33
C ILE A 138 -2.41 14.97 -9.16
N LEU A 139 -3.02 14.08 -8.41
CA LEU A 139 -4.44 14.08 -8.06
C LEU A 139 -4.58 14.12 -6.54
N SER A 140 -5.54 14.89 -6.02
CA SER A 140 -5.83 14.95 -4.59
C SER A 140 -7.32 14.92 -4.26
N LYS A 141 -7.68 14.30 -3.14
CA LYS A 141 -9.04 14.29 -2.60
C LYS A 141 -9.00 14.66 -1.13
N THR A 142 -9.81 15.65 -0.73
CA THR A 142 -9.94 16.06 0.67
C THR A 142 -11.22 15.51 1.28
N TYR A 143 -11.11 14.90 2.46
CA TYR A 143 -12.23 14.47 3.30
C TYR A 143 -12.25 15.26 4.61
N LYS A 144 -13.05 16.32 4.65
CA LYS A 144 -13.14 17.23 5.80
C LYS A 144 -13.54 16.51 7.07
N GLN A 145 -14.50 15.59 6.98
CA GLN A 145 -15.02 14.80 8.12
C GLN A 145 -13.97 13.87 8.76
N PHE A 146 -12.91 13.52 8.02
CA PHE A 146 -11.81 12.71 8.52
C PHE A 146 -10.51 13.49 8.70
N ASN A 147 -10.52 14.80 8.44
CA ASN A 147 -9.32 15.65 8.38
C ASN A 147 -8.17 14.95 7.63
N THR A 148 -8.47 14.41 6.45
CA THR A 148 -7.54 13.58 5.67
C THR A 148 -7.56 13.98 4.21
N ILE A 149 -6.39 13.98 3.60
CA ILE A 149 -6.16 14.21 2.18
C ILE A 149 -5.53 12.95 1.60
N VAL A 150 -6.08 12.45 0.50
CA VAL A 150 -5.52 11.36 -0.29
C VAL A 150 -4.86 11.97 -1.52
N VAL A 151 -3.61 11.60 -1.79
CA VAL A 151 -2.84 12.05 -2.94
C VAL A 151 -2.46 10.84 -3.78
N LEU A 152 -2.60 10.97 -5.11
CA LEU A 152 -2.18 10.00 -6.11
C LEU A 152 -1.26 10.70 -7.11
N ILE A 153 -0.11 10.09 -7.38
CA ILE A 153 0.91 10.58 -8.30
C ILE A 153 1.13 9.53 -9.36
N CYS A 154 1.19 9.95 -10.62
CA CYS A 154 1.66 9.17 -11.75
C CYS A 154 2.86 9.92 -12.35
N ASP A 155 3.92 9.19 -12.69
CA ASP A 155 5.11 9.72 -13.37
C ASP A 155 5.56 8.74 -14.46
N TYR A 156 6.45 9.19 -15.34
CA TYR A 156 6.98 8.40 -16.46
C TYR A 156 8.50 8.51 -16.52
N ARG A 157 9.16 7.37 -16.77
CA ARG A 157 10.57 7.30 -17.14
C ARG A 157 10.78 6.21 -18.18
N GLU A 158 11.71 6.43 -19.10
CA GLU A 158 11.94 5.52 -20.23
C GLU A 158 12.32 4.11 -19.75
N GLU A 159 13.10 3.99 -18.68
CA GLU A 159 13.58 2.69 -18.18
C GLU A 159 12.51 1.86 -17.46
N SER A 160 11.46 2.49 -16.94
CA SER A 160 10.44 1.84 -16.11
C SER A 160 9.03 1.88 -16.69
N GLY A 161 8.78 2.72 -17.70
CA GLY A 161 7.44 3.08 -18.13
C GLY A 161 6.74 3.99 -17.12
N PHE A 162 5.43 3.82 -16.98
CA PHE A 162 4.61 4.57 -16.03
C PHE A 162 4.68 3.94 -14.64
N PHE A 163 4.68 4.77 -13.60
CA PHE A 163 4.65 4.29 -12.22
C PHE A 163 3.88 5.25 -11.34
N TYR A 164 3.39 4.71 -10.22
CA TYR A 164 2.39 5.37 -9.41
C TYR A 164 2.77 5.30 -7.94
N GLY A 165 2.36 6.32 -7.20
CA GLY A 165 2.45 6.35 -5.75
C GLY A 165 1.22 7.04 -5.19
N PHE A 166 0.72 6.54 -4.07
CA PHE A 166 -0.47 7.08 -3.44
C PHE A 166 -0.30 7.05 -1.94
N ALA A 167 -0.90 8.03 -1.27
CA ALA A 167 -0.81 8.13 0.17
C ALA A 167 -1.93 9.00 0.76
N ALA A 168 -2.34 8.69 1.98
CA ALA A 168 -3.20 9.52 2.79
C ALA A 168 -2.47 10.14 4.00
N HIS A 169 -2.82 11.39 4.29
CA HIS A 169 -2.40 12.12 5.49
C HIS A 169 -3.30 13.35 5.76
N LYS A 170 -3.32 13.85 7.01
CA LYS A 170 -4.02 15.10 7.39
C LYS A 170 -3.45 16.41 6.82
N ASN A 171 -2.35 16.35 6.08
CA ASN A 171 -1.65 17.51 5.54
C ASN A 171 -1.16 17.13 4.15
N PHE A 172 -1.36 18.03 3.19
CA PHE A 172 -1.09 17.77 1.78
C PHE A 172 0.37 17.41 1.55
N ASP A 173 1.33 18.21 2.03
CA ASP A 173 2.76 17.98 1.80
C ASP A 173 3.22 16.64 2.35
N LYS A 174 2.68 16.22 3.49
CA LYS A 174 2.97 14.90 4.08
C LYS A 174 2.35 13.76 3.27
N ALA A 175 1.14 13.93 2.74
CA ALA A 175 0.54 12.93 1.84
C ALA A 175 1.35 12.85 0.53
N TYR A 176 1.65 13.99 -0.08
CA TYR A 176 2.46 14.10 -1.29
C TYR A 176 3.84 13.45 -1.12
N ASN A 177 4.57 13.77 -0.05
CA ASN A 177 5.88 13.17 0.22
C ASN A 177 5.80 11.65 0.46
N LYS A 178 4.77 11.16 1.17
CA LYS A 178 4.54 9.71 1.30
C LYS A 178 4.26 9.06 -0.06
N ALA A 179 3.43 9.69 -0.89
CA ALA A 179 3.12 9.21 -2.23
C ALA A 179 4.38 9.20 -3.12
N LEU A 180 5.28 10.19 -3.02
CA LEU A 180 6.56 10.19 -3.72
C LEU A 180 7.48 9.04 -3.30
N VAL A 181 7.47 8.68 -2.02
CA VAL A 181 8.27 7.54 -1.52
C VAL A 181 7.73 6.21 -2.08
N GLU A 182 6.41 6.05 -2.13
CA GLU A 182 5.78 4.88 -2.77
C GLU A 182 6.04 4.86 -4.28
N LEU A 183 5.99 6.02 -4.93
CA LEU A 183 6.32 6.21 -6.34
C LEU A 183 7.76 5.77 -6.64
N ASP A 184 8.73 6.19 -5.84
CA ASP A 184 10.15 5.80 -5.98
C ASP A 184 10.36 4.30 -5.72
N ARG A 185 9.63 3.71 -4.76
CA ARG A 185 9.64 2.26 -4.53
C ARG A 185 9.18 1.50 -5.78
N ASN A 186 8.05 1.90 -6.36
CA ASN A 186 7.50 1.26 -7.55
C ASN A 186 8.39 1.48 -8.79
N HIS A 187 9.04 2.64 -8.92
CA HIS A 187 10.06 2.88 -9.96
C HIS A 187 11.20 1.86 -9.92
N ARG A 188 11.73 1.57 -8.73
CA ARG A 188 12.83 0.59 -8.56
C ARG A 188 12.38 -0.83 -8.89
N VAL A 189 11.20 -1.22 -8.41
CA VAL A 189 10.61 -2.53 -8.66
C VAL A 189 10.42 -2.75 -10.17
N LEU A 190 9.88 -1.74 -10.88
CA LEU A 190 9.67 -1.80 -12.33
C LEU A 190 10.99 -1.77 -13.11
N THR A 191 11.98 -1.02 -12.66
CA THR A 191 13.33 -1.03 -13.25
C THR A 191 13.96 -2.42 -13.15
N TYR A 192 13.82 -3.09 -12.00
CA TYR A 192 14.27 -4.48 -11.84
C TYR A 192 13.49 -5.43 -12.76
N TYR A 193 12.16 -5.33 -12.77
CA TYR A 193 11.30 -6.14 -13.65
C TYR A 193 11.71 -5.98 -15.13
N ASN A 194 11.94 -4.76 -15.61
CA ASN A 194 12.30 -4.53 -17.00
C ASN A 194 13.66 -5.10 -17.39
N LYS A 195 14.59 -5.20 -16.43
CA LYS A 195 15.92 -5.79 -16.65
C LYS A 195 15.92 -7.32 -16.59
N LYS A 196 15.10 -7.93 -15.73
CA LYS A 196 15.14 -9.37 -15.44
C LYS A 196 13.96 -10.15 -16.02
N LYS A 197 12.82 -9.49 -16.22
CA LYS A 197 11.54 -10.06 -16.65
C LYS A 197 11.18 -11.35 -15.88
N PRO A 198 11.21 -11.33 -14.54
CA PRO A 198 10.85 -12.50 -13.75
C PRO A 198 9.38 -12.89 -13.97
N GLU A 199 9.07 -14.18 -13.76
CA GLU A 199 7.68 -14.63 -13.75
C GLU A 199 6.95 -14.15 -12.51
N LEU A 200 5.81 -13.48 -12.71
CA LEU A 200 5.02 -12.92 -11.63
C LEU A 200 3.95 -13.90 -11.17
N SER A 201 3.88 -14.13 -9.87
CA SER A 201 2.89 -15.03 -9.29
C SER A 201 1.73 -14.29 -8.61
N GLU A 202 2.00 -13.13 -8.02
CA GLU A 202 1.00 -12.35 -7.30
C GLU A 202 0.24 -11.39 -8.22
N PHE A 203 -1.09 -11.32 -8.06
CA PHE A 203 -1.93 -10.39 -8.82
C PHE A 203 -1.55 -8.92 -8.60
N ARG A 204 -1.11 -8.59 -7.39
CA ARG A 204 -0.62 -7.26 -7.04
C ARG A 204 0.55 -6.84 -7.93
N GLU A 205 1.56 -7.70 -8.06
CA GLU A 205 2.75 -7.48 -8.90
C GLU A 205 2.37 -7.40 -10.39
N LYS A 206 1.49 -8.30 -10.84
CA LYS A 206 0.96 -8.28 -12.20
C LYS A 206 0.26 -6.97 -12.54
N ARG A 207 -0.49 -6.38 -11.59
CA ARG A 207 -1.14 -5.07 -11.76
C ARG A 207 -0.12 -3.94 -11.85
N VAL A 208 0.91 -3.93 -10.99
CA VAL A 208 1.99 -2.92 -11.06
C VAL A 208 2.62 -2.90 -12.45
N VAL A 209 2.93 -4.09 -12.98
CA VAL A 209 3.48 -4.22 -14.34
C VAL A 209 2.47 -3.84 -15.41
N TYR A 210 1.22 -4.27 -15.30
CA TYR A 210 0.17 -3.92 -16.26
C TYR A 210 -0.03 -2.40 -16.34
N PHE A 211 -0.19 -1.72 -15.21
CA PHE A 211 -0.38 -0.26 -15.19
C PHE A 211 0.88 0.53 -15.58
N SER A 212 2.05 -0.10 -15.58
CA SER A 212 3.29 0.48 -16.12
C SER A 212 3.35 0.47 -17.65
N SER A 213 2.54 -0.37 -18.30
CA SER A 213 2.51 -0.49 -19.76
C SER A 213 1.71 0.64 -20.42
N PRO A 214 1.90 0.87 -21.74
CA PRO A 214 1.08 1.82 -22.49
C PRO A 214 -0.43 1.53 -22.41
N GLU A 215 -0.82 0.26 -22.39
CA GLU A 215 -2.22 -0.17 -22.31
C GLU A 215 -2.82 0.20 -20.95
N GLY A 216 -2.16 -0.19 -19.85
CA GLY A 216 -2.64 0.13 -18.51
C GLY A 216 -2.64 1.65 -18.23
N PHE A 217 -1.63 2.37 -18.73
CA PHE A 217 -1.63 3.83 -18.67
C PHE A 217 -2.77 4.45 -19.49
N SER A 218 -3.12 3.90 -20.65
CA SER A 218 -4.26 4.38 -21.45
C SER A 218 -5.57 4.30 -20.65
N GLU A 219 -5.79 3.23 -19.89
CA GLU A 219 -6.94 3.12 -18.99
C GLU A 219 -6.91 4.18 -17.88
N PHE A 220 -5.75 4.34 -17.23
CA PHE A 220 -5.56 5.37 -16.23
C PHE A 220 -5.83 6.78 -16.79
N ALA A 221 -5.26 7.11 -17.95
CA ALA A 221 -5.42 8.40 -18.60
C ALA A 221 -6.89 8.67 -18.98
N LYS A 222 -7.64 7.66 -19.41
CA LYS A 222 -9.10 7.77 -19.63
C LYS A 222 -9.82 8.14 -18.33
N LYS A 223 -9.49 7.49 -17.22
CA LYS A 223 -10.07 7.81 -15.89
C LYS A 223 -9.74 9.23 -15.47
N VAL A 224 -8.49 9.66 -15.60
CA VAL A 224 -8.07 11.03 -15.29
C VAL A 224 -8.79 12.08 -16.15
N ARG A 225 -9.06 11.81 -17.43
CA ARG A 225 -9.81 12.73 -18.29
C ARG A 225 -11.30 12.80 -17.92
N LYS A 226 -11.92 11.66 -17.63
CA LYS A 226 -13.33 11.59 -17.22
C LYS A 226 -13.57 12.25 -15.86
N ASN A 227 -12.57 12.21 -14.99
CA ASN A 227 -12.59 12.68 -13.61
C ASN A 227 -13.21 14.08 -13.42
N GLU A 228 -12.98 15.02 -14.35
CA GLU A 228 -13.48 16.40 -14.27
C GLU A 228 -15.02 16.50 -14.38
N SER A 229 -15.68 15.45 -14.87
CA SER A 229 -17.14 15.38 -15.05
C SER A 229 -17.88 14.61 -13.95
N ILE A 230 -17.15 13.93 -13.07
CA ILE A 230 -17.73 13.05 -12.05
C ILE A 230 -18.12 13.90 -10.82
N LYS A 231 -19.35 13.72 -10.34
CA LYS A 231 -19.75 14.16 -8.99
C LYS A 231 -19.56 12.98 -8.04
N ASP A 232 -19.10 13.25 -6.82
CA ASP A 232 -18.99 12.20 -5.79
C ASP A 232 -20.36 11.60 -5.51
N LEU A 233 -20.51 10.29 -5.75
CA LEU A 233 -21.76 9.55 -5.58
C LEU A 233 -21.83 8.82 -4.23
N VAL A 234 -20.69 8.66 -3.57
CA VAL A 234 -20.54 7.89 -2.33
C VAL A 234 -19.67 8.65 -1.35
N PHE A 235 -19.86 8.36 -0.06
CA PHE A 235 -19.04 8.91 1.01
C PHE A 235 -18.50 7.79 1.90
N PRO A 236 -17.29 7.93 2.48
CA PRO A 236 -16.72 6.88 3.29
C PRO A 236 -17.50 6.75 4.60
N GLU A 237 -18.12 5.60 4.81
CA GLU A 237 -18.75 5.23 6.09
C GLU A 237 -17.90 4.17 6.79
N VAL A 238 -17.57 4.38 8.06
CA VAL A 238 -16.75 3.44 8.83
C VAL A 238 -17.55 2.16 9.08
N TYR A 239 -17.05 1.04 8.56
CA TYR A 239 -17.58 -0.30 8.81
C TYR A 239 -16.95 -0.92 10.07
N LEU A 240 -15.64 -0.78 10.20
CA LEU A 240 -14.85 -1.33 11.29
C LEU A 240 -13.85 -0.28 11.78
N ASP A 241 -13.68 -0.15 13.09
CA ASP A 241 -12.64 0.65 13.72
C ASP A 241 -12.31 0.00 15.07
N LYS A 242 -11.42 -1.00 15.05
CA LYS A 242 -11.13 -1.84 16.23
C LYS A 242 -9.64 -2.10 16.38
N GLU A 243 -9.18 -2.14 17.63
CA GLU A 243 -7.90 -2.74 17.96
C GLU A 243 -7.97 -4.26 17.82
N ILE A 244 -6.87 -4.86 17.35
CA ILE A 244 -6.69 -6.30 17.34
C ILE A 244 -5.84 -6.68 18.56
N PRO A 245 -6.45 -7.26 19.62
CA PRO A 245 -5.72 -7.70 20.80
C PRO A 245 -4.89 -8.94 20.49
N GLY A 246 -3.79 -9.13 21.22
CA GLY A 246 -2.94 -10.31 21.05
C GLY A 246 -1.57 -10.18 21.69
N PRO A 247 -0.74 -11.23 21.60
CA PRO A 247 0.57 -11.28 22.27
C PRO A 247 1.58 -10.25 21.75
N TRP A 248 1.30 -9.60 20.62
CA TRP A 248 2.09 -8.48 20.07
C TRP A 248 1.91 -7.17 20.84
N GLN A 249 0.88 -7.01 21.68
CA GLN A 249 0.60 -5.77 22.40
C GLN A 249 1.73 -5.31 23.32
N LYS A 250 2.60 -6.23 23.76
CA LYS A 250 3.84 -5.90 24.48
C LYS A 250 4.87 -5.13 23.64
N TRP A 251 4.74 -5.18 22.31
CA TRP A 251 5.63 -4.53 21.35
C TRP A 251 4.94 -3.40 20.58
N ARG A 252 3.70 -3.64 20.12
CA ARG A 252 2.91 -2.71 19.31
C ARG A 252 1.43 -3.01 19.49
N ARG A 253 0.61 -1.97 19.50
CA ARG A 253 -0.84 -2.08 19.33
C ARG A 253 -1.13 -2.12 17.84
N VAL A 254 -1.97 -3.06 17.41
CA VAL A 254 -2.39 -3.21 16.03
C VAL A 254 -3.84 -2.81 15.91
N TRP A 255 -4.16 -1.96 14.95
CA TRP A 255 -5.51 -1.46 14.74
C TRP A 255 -5.96 -1.79 13.33
N ARG A 256 -7.26 -2.03 13.16
CA ARG A 256 -7.88 -2.17 11.85
C ARG A 256 -9.04 -1.21 11.68
N VAL A 257 -9.03 -0.51 10.55
CA VAL A 257 -10.13 0.33 10.09
C VAL A 257 -10.57 -0.14 8.72
N LEU A 258 -11.88 -0.26 8.51
CA LEU A 258 -12.46 -0.53 7.20
C LEU A 258 -13.61 0.45 6.95
N PHE A 259 -13.76 0.86 5.70
CA PHE A 259 -14.92 1.60 5.23
C PHE A 259 -15.87 0.67 4.49
N LYS A 260 -17.17 0.96 4.51
CA LYS A 260 -18.16 0.20 3.73
C LYS A 260 -17.81 0.29 2.24
N GLN A 261 -17.76 -0.88 1.60
CA GLN A 261 -17.54 -1.01 0.17
C GLN A 261 -18.90 -0.93 -0.54
N HIS A 262 -19.02 -0.07 -1.54
CA HIS A 262 -20.23 0.05 -2.36
C HIS A 262 -20.17 -0.86 -3.59
N ILE A 263 -18.97 -1.34 -3.94
CA ILE A 263 -18.73 -2.26 -5.04
C ILE A 263 -17.80 -3.37 -4.52
N PRO A 264 -18.11 -4.65 -4.76
CA PRO A 264 -17.21 -5.75 -4.42
C PRO A 264 -15.82 -5.56 -5.03
N GLN A 265 -14.79 -5.86 -4.25
CA GLN A 265 -13.43 -5.76 -4.73
C GLN A 265 -12.98 -7.10 -5.32
N ASP A 266 -12.74 -7.12 -6.64
CA ASP A 266 -12.15 -8.28 -7.30
C ASP A 266 -10.62 -8.22 -7.21
N TYR A 267 -10.05 -8.92 -6.23
CA TYR A 267 -8.61 -8.99 -6.01
C TYR A 267 -7.85 -9.82 -7.07
N LYS A 268 -8.56 -10.50 -7.97
CA LYS A 268 -7.97 -11.30 -9.07
C LYS A 268 -8.09 -10.60 -10.43
N ASN A 269 -8.90 -9.55 -10.53
CA ASN A 269 -8.99 -8.76 -11.77
C ASN A 269 -7.75 -7.88 -11.95
N LEU A 270 -7.07 -7.96 -13.10
CA LEU A 270 -5.90 -7.14 -13.41
C LEU A 270 -6.27 -5.68 -13.71
N ASN A 271 -7.50 -5.41 -14.12
CA ASN A 271 -7.99 -4.08 -14.48
C ASN A 271 -8.48 -3.30 -13.25
N VAL A 272 -7.97 -3.62 -12.06
CA VAL A 272 -8.23 -2.87 -10.82
C VAL A 272 -6.99 -2.08 -10.47
N PHE A 273 -7.11 -0.74 -10.48
CA PHE A 273 -6.01 0.17 -10.12
C PHE A 273 -5.77 0.19 -8.61
N MET A 274 -5.19 -0.90 -8.12
CA MET A 274 -4.77 -1.03 -6.73
C MET A 274 -3.64 -2.06 -6.64
N PHE A 275 -2.52 -1.62 -6.10
CA PHE A 275 -1.30 -2.40 -5.92
C PHE A 275 -0.60 -2.04 -4.62
#